data_AF-A0A914I2P5-F1
#
_entry.id   AF-A0A914I2P5-F1
#
_cell.length_a   1.000
_cell.length_b   1.000
_cell.length_c   1.000
_cell.angle_alpha   90.00
_cell.angle_beta   90.00
_cell.angle_gamma   90.00
#
_symmetry.space_group_name_H-M   'P 1'
#
loop_
_entity.id
_entity.type
_entity.pdbx_description
1 polymer ?
#
loop_
_entity_poly.entity_id
_entity_poly.type
_entity_poly.pdbx_seq_one_letter_code
_entity_poly.pdbx_strand_id
1 'polypeptide(L)'
;MNQPPRNWHTSVSPELREHMVGKLIKAIIPYPDPAILRDRQRIENVVTYARNAEKDIFEAAYDKEAYYQMLAEKIGQERMIQRLNEVQLAADGI
;
A
#
# COMPACT_ATOMS: atom_id res chain seq x y z
N MET A 1 -18.74 -26.80 7.27
CA MET A 1 -17.79 -25.89 7.93
C MET A 1 -18.42 -24.51 7.97
N ASN A 2 -19.02 -24.14 9.10
CA ASN A 2 -19.61 -22.81 9.29
C ASN A 2 -18.46 -21.84 9.57
N GLN A 3 -18.10 -21.01 8.59
CA GLN A 3 -17.19 -19.89 8.85
C GLN A 3 -17.96 -18.89 9.72
N PRO A 4 -17.49 -18.54 10.93
CA PRO A 4 -18.15 -17.51 11.72
C PRO A 4 -18.11 -16.17 10.95
N PRO A 5 -19.10 -15.28 11.14
CA PRO A 5 -19.06 -13.94 10.53
C PRO A 5 -17.72 -13.29 10.87
N ARG A 6 -17.12 -12.58 9.90
CA ARG A 6 -15.75 -12.04 9.92
C ARG A 6 -15.48 -11.11 11.13
N ASN A 7 -15.35 -11.67 12.33
CA ASN A 7 -15.10 -10.98 13.61
C ASN A 7 -13.75 -10.24 13.62
N TRP A 8 -12.89 -10.51 12.64
CA TRP A 8 -11.64 -9.80 12.50
C TRP A 8 -11.85 -8.37 11.95
N HIS A 9 -12.94 -8.11 11.20
CA HIS A 9 -13.27 -6.75 10.72
C HIS A 9 -13.49 -5.80 11.89
N THR A 10 -14.14 -6.25 12.97
CA THR A 10 -14.32 -5.48 14.21
C THR A 10 -13.03 -5.35 15.03
N SER A 11 -12.07 -6.25 14.81
CA SER A 11 -10.74 -6.17 15.43
C SER A 11 -9.77 -5.22 14.70
N VAL A 12 -10.11 -4.77 13.50
CA VAL A 12 -9.31 -3.85 12.70
C VAL A 12 -9.93 -2.46 12.78
N SER A 13 -9.29 -1.59 13.56
CA SER A 13 -9.71 -0.20 13.70
C SER A 13 -9.46 0.58 12.41
N PRO A 14 -10.28 1.60 12.09
CA PRO A 14 -10.06 2.47 10.93
C PRO A 14 -8.69 3.14 10.97
N GLU A 15 -8.20 3.51 12.16
CA GLU A 15 -6.87 4.11 12.35
C GLU A 15 -5.73 3.18 11.92
N LEU A 16 -5.87 1.87 12.16
CA LEU A 16 -4.91 0.87 11.69
C LEU A 16 -4.90 0.80 10.17
N ARG A 17 -6.08 0.84 9.53
CA ARG A 17 -6.21 0.85 8.07
C ARG A 17 -5.54 2.09 7.48
N GLU A 18 -5.77 3.26 8.07
CA GLU A 18 -5.11 4.50 7.66
C GLU A 18 -3.59 4.43 7.83
N HIS A 19 -3.11 3.81 8.91
CA HIS A 19 -1.69 3.57 9.10
C HIS A 19 -1.09 2.67 8.01
N MET A 20 -1.81 1.62 7.59
CA MET A 20 -1.38 0.73 6.51
C MET A 20 -1.37 1.42 5.15
N VAL A 21 -2.39 2.23 4.85
CA VAL A 21 -2.42 3.09 3.65
C VAL A 21 -1.22 4.04 3.65
N GLY A 22 -0.89 4.63 4.79
CA GLY A 22 0.32 5.46 4.94
C GLY A 22 1.61 4.70 4.64
N LYS A 23 1.72 3.42 5.02
CA LYS A 23 2.87 2.57 4.68
C LYS A 23 2.95 2.25 3.18
N LEU A 24 1.81 1.98 2.54
CA LEU A 24 1.73 1.81 1.09
C LEU A 24 2.18 3.07 0.35
N ILE A 25 1.68 4.25 0.75
CA ILE A 25 2.08 5.53 0.16
C ILE A 25 3.59 5.73 0.31
N LYS A 26 4.17 5.47 1.48
CA LYS A 26 5.64 5.55 1.69
C LYS A 26 6.43 4.51 0.91
N ALA A 27 5.83 3.37 0.59
CA ALA A 27 6.47 2.36 -0.26
C ALA A 27 6.50 2.78 -1.73
N ILE A 28 5.46 3.49 -2.18
CA ILE A 28 5.33 4.00 -3.55
C ILE A 28 6.08 5.32 -3.73
N ILE A 29 6.06 6.20 -2.74
CA ILE A 29 6.74 7.50 -2.73
C ILE A 29 7.62 7.56 -1.47
N PRO A 30 8.82 6.95 -1.50
CA PRO A 30 9.71 6.93 -0.35
C PRO A 30 10.30 8.31 -0.03
N TYR A 31 10.48 9.15 -1.05
CA TYR A 31 10.94 10.53 -0.89
C TYR A 31 9.91 11.48 -1.51
N PRO A 32 9.36 12.42 -0.75
CA PRO A 32 8.55 13.49 -1.30
C PRO A 32 9.48 14.47 -1.99
N ASP A 33 9.93 14.10 -3.19
CA ASP A 33 10.66 15.01 -4.07
C ASP A 33 9.83 16.30 -4.21
N PRO A 34 10.46 17.49 -4.15
CA PRO A 34 9.73 18.74 -4.28
C PRO A 34 8.93 18.83 -5.59
N ALA A 35 9.31 18.06 -6.62
CA ALA A 35 8.54 17.87 -7.84
C ALA A 35 7.24 17.07 -7.61
N ILE A 36 7.29 16.00 -6.82
CA ILE A 36 6.11 15.18 -6.45
C ILE A 36 5.18 15.95 -5.51
N LEU A 37 5.74 16.73 -4.58
CA LEU A 37 4.96 17.61 -3.70
C LEU A 37 4.24 18.72 -4.46
N ARG A 38 4.82 19.22 -5.55
CA ARG A 38 4.15 20.17 -6.46
C ARG A 38 3.02 19.50 -7.24
N ASP A 39 3.16 18.21 -7.52
CA ASP A 39 2.19 17.43 -8.28
C ASP A 39 1.12 16.84 -7.34
N ARG A 40 0.25 17.72 -6.84
CA ARG A 40 -0.85 17.36 -5.93
C ARG A 40 -1.70 16.20 -6.48
N GLN A 41 -1.94 16.18 -7.79
CA GLN A 41 -2.72 15.14 -8.46
C GLN A 41 -2.02 13.77 -8.38
N ARG A 42 -0.69 13.70 -8.50
CA ARG A 42 0.06 12.45 -8.31
C ARG A 42 -0.06 11.92 -6.89
N ILE A 43 0.03 12.80 -5.90
CA ILE A 43 -0.16 12.43 -4.49
C ILE A 43 -1.58 11.90 -4.27
N GLU A 44 -2.59 12.60 -4.76
CA GLU A 44 -3.99 12.17 -4.65
C GLU A 44 -4.25 10.82 -5.34
N ASN A 45 -3.64 10.59 -6.50
CA ASN A 45 -3.73 9.30 -7.20
C ASN A 45 -3.08 8.16 -6.39
N VAL A 46 -1.91 8.38 -5.79
CA VAL A 46 -1.23 7.37 -4.96
C VAL A 46 -2.00 7.10 -3.67
N VAL A 47 -2.53 8.14 -3.03
CA VAL A 47 -3.40 8.00 -1.84
C VAL A 47 -4.63 7.18 -2.19
N THR A 48 -5.29 7.49 -3.31
CA THR A 48 -6.47 6.77 -3.79
C THR A 48 -6.13 5.32 -4.12
N TYR A 49 -5.00 5.08 -4.79
CA TYR A 49 -4.53 3.73 -5.10
C TYR A 49 -4.27 2.92 -3.82
N ALA A 50 -3.49 3.47 -2.88
CA ALA A 50 -3.16 2.81 -1.62
C ALA A 50 -4.43 2.48 -0.81
N ARG A 51 -5.41 3.39 -0.79
CA ARG A 51 -6.68 3.18 -0.09
C ARG A 51 -7.53 2.09 -0.76
N ASN A 52 -7.58 2.04 -2.09
CA ASN A 52 -8.27 0.98 -2.80
C ASN A 52 -7.56 -0.37 -2.63
N ALA A 53 -6.24 -0.42 -2.71
CA ALA A 53 -5.46 -1.63 -2.50
C ALA A 53 -5.65 -2.19 -1.08
N GLU A 54 -5.59 -1.34 -0.06
CA GLU A 54 -5.88 -1.76 1.32
C GLU A 54 -7.31 -2.29 1.46
N LYS A 55 -8.28 -1.61 0.83
CA LYS A 55 -9.68 -2.04 0.88
C LYS A 55 -9.91 -3.38 0.18
N ASP A 56 -9.29 -3.59 -0.97
CA ASP A 56 -9.35 -4.85 -1.71
C ASP A 56 -8.77 -6.01 -0.88
N ILE A 57 -7.60 -5.80 -0.26
CA ILE A 57 -7.00 -6.77 0.67
C ILE A 57 -7.89 -7.00 1.89
N PHE A 58 -8.51 -5.95 2.43
CA PHE A 58 -9.45 -6.06 3.54
C PHE A 58 -10.71 -6.86 3.18
N GLU A 59 -11.21 -6.74 1.96
CA GLU A 59 -12.39 -7.47 1.50
C GLU A 59 -12.05 -8.94 1.13
N ALA A 60 -10.85 -9.18 0.60
CA ALA A 60 -10.32 -10.48 0.20
C ALA A 60 -9.78 -11.33 1.37
N ALA A 61 -9.28 -10.70 2.44
CA ALA A 61 -8.72 -11.40 3.58
C ALA A 61 -9.78 -12.24 4.32
N TYR A 62 -9.40 -13.47 4.65
CA TYR A 62 -10.25 -14.37 5.42
C TYR A 62 -10.16 -14.07 6.93
N ASP A 63 -8.99 -13.63 7.39
CA ASP A 63 -8.65 -13.36 8.79
C ASP A 63 -7.63 -12.23 8.93
N LYS A 64 -7.40 -11.80 10.17
CA LYS A 64 -6.48 -10.70 10.51
C LYS A 64 -5.05 -11.01 10.08
N GLU A 65 -4.63 -12.28 10.16
CA GLU A 65 -3.28 -12.71 9.81
C GLU A 65 -3.05 -12.62 8.30
N ALA A 66 -3.99 -13.17 7.52
CA ALA A 66 -3.99 -13.07 6.07
C ALA A 66 -4.00 -11.60 5.60
N TYR A 67 -4.76 -10.73 6.25
CA TYR A 67 -4.77 -9.29 5.96
C TYR A 67 -3.37 -8.66 6.12
N TYR A 68 -2.66 -8.96 7.22
CA TYR A 68 -1.30 -8.45 7.43
C TYR A 68 -0.29 -9.03 6.43
N GLN A 69 -0.39 -10.33 6.12
CA GLN A 69 0.51 -10.97 5.15
C GLN A 69 0.37 -10.34 3.77
N MET A 70 -0.86 -10.25 3.26
CA MET A 70 -1.14 -9.66 1.95
C MET A 70 -0.71 -8.19 1.89
N LEU A 71 -0.92 -7.41 2.96
CA LEU A 71 -0.42 -6.04 3.03
C LEU A 71 1.10 -5.96 3.01
N ALA A 72 1.79 -6.81 3.78
CA ALA A 72 3.25 -6.84 3.80
C ALA A 72 3.82 -7.18 2.42
N GLU A 73 3.23 -8.17 1.75
CA GLU A 73 3.58 -8.52 0.37
C GLU A 73 3.33 -7.35 -0.59
N LYS A 74 2.15 -6.71 -0.50
CA LYS A 74 1.81 -5.57 -1.36
C LYS A 74 2.79 -4.42 -1.18
N ILE A 75 3.09 -4.03 0.07
CA ILE A 75 4.08 -2.99 0.39
C ILE A 75 5.47 -3.37 -0.13
N GLY A 76 5.86 -4.64 0.01
CA GLY A 76 7.11 -5.17 -0.52
C GLY A 76 7.19 -5.05 -2.05
N GLN A 77 6.11 -5.40 -2.75
CA GLN A 77 6.04 -5.29 -4.22
C GLN A 77 6.15 -3.84 -4.69
N GLU A 78 5.42 -2.90 -4.08
CA GLU A 78 5.52 -1.49 -4.45
C GLU A 78 6.96 -0.96 -4.27
N ARG A 79 7.62 -1.33 -3.17
CA ARG A 79 9.04 -1.00 -2.95
C ARG A 79 9.95 -1.61 -4.01
N MET A 80 9.69 -2.85 -4.40
CA MET A 80 10.46 -3.54 -5.43
C MET A 80 10.30 -2.83 -6.78
N ILE A 81 9.07 -2.48 -7.16
CA ILE A 81 8.78 -1.75 -8.40
C ILE A 81 9.49 -0.39 -8.40
N GLN A 82 9.44 0.36 -7.30
CA GLN A 82 10.15 1.63 -7.17
C GLN A 82 11.67 1.46 -7.33
N ARG A 83 12.26 0.46 -6.64
CA ARG A 83 13.70 0.16 -6.76
C ARG A 83 14.10 -0.20 -8.18
N LEU A 84 13.28 -0.99 -8.88
CA LEU A 84 13.53 -1.37 -10.27
C LEU A 84 13.49 -0.15 -11.20
N ASN A 85 12.56 0.77 -10.98
CA ASN A 85 12.47 2.01 -11.75
C ASN A 85 13.72 2.90 -11.55
N GLU A 86 14.21 3.02 -10.31
CA GLU A 86 15.45 3.75 -10.02
C GLU A 86 16.68 3.11 -10.69
N VAL A 87 16.82 1.78 -10.65
CA VAL A 87 17.95 1.06 -11.27
C VAL A 87 17.93 1.17 -12.80
N GLN A 88 16.75 1.15 -13.42
CA GLN A 88 16.59 1.36 -14.86
C GLN A 88 17.01 2.77 -15.29
N LEU A 89 16.57 3.82 -14.57
CA LEU A 89 16.99 5.19 -14.84
C LEU A 89 18.50 5.39 -14.67
N ALA A 90 19.12 4.72 -13.70
CA ALA A 90 20.56 4.80 -13.50
C ALA A 90 21.37 4.08 -14.61
N ALA A 91 20.78 3.08 -15.27
CA ALA A 91 21.44 2.31 -16.33
C ALA A 91 21.36 2.96 -17.72
N ASP A 92 20.32 3.76 -17.99
CA ASP A 92 20.13 4.49 -19.26
C ASP A 92 20.93 5.82 -19.31
N GLY A 93 21.53 6.21 -18.19
CA GLY A 93 22.29 7.47 -18.04
C GLY A 93 23.81 7.37 -18.20
N ILE A 94 24.36 6.28 -18.75
CA ILE A 94 25.81 6.08 -18.98
C ILE A 94 26.11 5.96 -20.48
#